data_AF-A0A5N0EB64-F1
#
_entry.id   AF-A0A5N0EB64-F1
#
_cell.length_a   1.000
_cell.length_b   1.000
_cell.length_c   1.000
_cell.angle_alpha   90.00
_cell.angle_beta   90.00
_cell.angle_gamma   90.00
#
_symmetry.space_group_name_H-M   'P 1'
#
loop_
_entity.id
_entity.type
_entity.pdbx_description
1 polymer ?
#
loop_
_entity_poly.entity_id
_entity_poly.type
_entity_poly.pdbx_seq_one_letter_code
_entity_poly.pdbx_strand_id
1 'polypeptide(L)'
;MPDSNDPPAVQAELETVAAGADLGEPVATYPWRMPPVPWRGYVLVSTITVIVCGVWVYLIGIAAVVLSAPLLLLVLGLPPLLRYRSRSVDPNAQLTLYAHGLVAVEADGTIRAARYGTTLAYMYALAHPAKVYRGKSNRPVVYHCALTDIAGQRFPLAGYVETEFWHHGGYLDPQRWAPAIQDHIVKACFASAAAELVAGQTLAFGPIHLSAIGISTDGPPVAWPRIEEVRAQSGRLGITVDEAWHPLNGAALEHIPNYRLLIALTDHLRHPVESEEREADANAEPHGHYADDTGEPETD
;
A
#
# COMPACT_ATOMS: atom_id res chain seq x y z
N MET A 1 -34.24 12.47 10.94
CA MET A 1 -32.82 12.07 11.07
C MET A 1 -32.04 13.14 10.33
N PRO A 2 -31.06 13.79 10.96
CA PRO A 2 -30.41 14.95 10.36
C PRO A 2 -29.54 14.53 9.18
N ASP A 3 -29.85 15.08 8.00
CA ASP A 3 -28.99 15.18 6.82
C ASP A 3 -27.87 16.21 7.08
N SER A 4 -26.98 15.95 8.04
CA SER A 4 -25.77 16.76 8.23
C SER A 4 -24.57 16.08 7.56
N ASN A 5 -24.68 15.85 6.25
CA ASN A 5 -23.51 15.69 5.39
C ASN A 5 -22.98 17.09 5.09
N ASP A 6 -22.33 17.72 6.07
CA ASP A 6 -21.52 18.91 5.83
C ASP A 6 -20.09 18.46 5.51
N PRO A 7 -19.72 18.29 4.22
CA PRO A 7 -18.33 18.09 3.81
C PRO A 7 -17.34 19.13 4.39
N PRO A 8 -17.70 20.39 4.72
CA PRO A 8 -16.73 21.30 5.33
C PRO A 8 -16.26 20.87 6.73
N ALA A 9 -17.06 20.14 7.50
CA ALA A 9 -16.69 19.81 8.89
C ALA A 9 -15.57 18.76 8.96
N VAL A 10 -15.68 17.68 8.18
CA VAL A 10 -14.66 16.63 8.15
C VAL A 10 -13.38 17.14 7.49
N GLN A 11 -13.48 17.95 6.44
CA GLN A 11 -12.31 18.54 5.80
C GLN A 11 -11.51 19.43 6.77
N ALA A 12 -12.19 20.25 7.58
CA ALA A 12 -11.54 21.08 8.59
C ALA A 12 -10.87 20.23 9.70
N GLU A 13 -11.47 19.11 10.08
CA GLU A 13 -10.85 18.17 11.03
C GLU A 13 -9.59 17.51 10.43
N LEU A 14 -9.63 17.10 9.17
CA LEU A 14 -8.47 16.54 8.47
C LEU A 14 -7.32 17.55 8.36
N GLU A 15 -7.62 18.80 8.04
CA GLU A 15 -6.64 19.88 8.00
C GLU A 15 -6.06 20.16 9.38
N THR A 16 -6.88 20.10 10.44
CA THR A 16 -6.42 20.25 11.82
C THR A 16 -5.48 19.12 12.22
N VAL A 17 -5.82 17.87 11.90
CA VAL A 17 -4.96 16.69 12.16
C VAL A 17 -3.67 16.77 11.34
N ALA A 18 -3.74 17.16 10.07
CA ALA A 18 -2.58 17.29 9.19
C ALA A 18 -1.64 18.42 9.65
N ALA A 19 -2.19 19.57 10.06
CA ALA A 19 -1.42 20.67 10.63
C ALA A 19 -0.78 20.29 11.97
N GLY A 20 -1.53 19.64 12.85
CA GLY A 20 -1.03 19.16 14.15
C GLY A 20 0.08 18.12 14.02
N ALA A 21 0.07 17.33 12.95
CA ALA A 21 1.11 16.35 12.63
C ALA A 21 2.20 16.88 11.69
N ASP A 22 2.15 18.15 11.29
CA ASP A 22 3.11 18.81 10.38
C ASP A 22 3.35 17.99 9.10
N LEU A 23 2.24 17.66 8.40
CA LEU A 23 2.27 16.82 7.21
C LEU A 23 2.55 17.62 5.92
N GLY A 24 2.48 18.95 5.96
CA GLY A 24 2.66 19.84 4.82
C GLY A 24 1.41 19.95 3.94
N GLU A 25 1.62 20.33 2.67
CA GLU A 25 0.53 20.54 1.70
C GLU A 25 -0.07 19.22 1.18
N PRO A 26 -1.38 19.17 0.88
CA PRO A 26 -2.01 18.00 0.28
C PRO A 26 -1.53 17.78 -1.16
N VAL A 27 -1.21 16.54 -1.50
CA VAL A 27 -0.67 16.12 -2.80
C VAL A 27 -1.73 15.37 -3.63
N ALA A 28 -2.46 14.44 -3.01
CA ALA A 28 -3.46 13.62 -3.70
C ALA A 28 -4.48 13.04 -2.73
N THR A 29 -5.73 12.87 -3.18
CA THR A 29 -6.81 12.27 -2.39
C THR A 29 -7.41 11.07 -3.14
N TYR A 30 -7.64 9.99 -2.40
CA TYR A 30 -8.17 8.72 -2.90
C TYR A 30 -9.42 8.35 -2.09
N PRO A 31 -10.63 8.48 -2.66
CA PRO A 31 -11.84 8.17 -1.93
C PRO A 31 -11.95 6.67 -1.67
N TRP A 32 -12.60 6.31 -0.58
CA TRP A 32 -12.99 4.94 -0.32
C TRP A 32 -14.19 4.55 -1.19
N ARG A 33 -14.18 3.33 -1.72
CA ARG A 33 -15.31 2.78 -2.45
C ARG A 33 -15.72 1.44 -1.88
N MET A 34 -17.01 1.28 -1.60
CA MET A 34 -17.59 -0.05 -1.41
C MET A 34 -17.71 -0.74 -2.77
N PRO A 35 -17.39 -2.04 -2.87
CA PRO A 35 -17.67 -2.76 -4.09
C PRO A 35 -19.18 -2.83 -4.31
N PRO A 36 -19.63 -2.88 -5.58
CA PRO A 36 -21.03 -3.15 -5.85
C PRO A 36 -21.42 -4.47 -5.21
N VAL A 37 -22.57 -4.49 -4.54
CA VAL A 37 -23.09 -5.72 -3.93
C VAL A 37 -23.21 -6.76 -5.02
N PRO A 38 -22.67 -7.98 -4.85
CA PRO A 38 -22.86 -9.07 -5.80
C PRO A 38 -24.31 -9.58 -5.67
N TRP A 39 -25.28 -8.77 -6.10
CA TRP A 39 -26.70 -9.06 -6.03
C TRP A 39 -27.02 -10.42 -6.66
N ARG A 40 -26.27 -10.83 -7.68
CA ARG A 40 -26.36 -12.15 -8.32
C ARG A 40 -26.11 -13.31 -7.35
N GLY A 41 -25.13 -13.19 -6.45
CA GLY A 41 -24.85 -14.21 -5.44
C GLY A 41 -25.99 -14.31 -4.43
N TYR A 42 -26.54 -13.18 -4.00
CA TYR A 42 -27.71 -13.14 -3.12
C TYR A 42 -28.96 -13.70 -3.80
N VAL A 43 -29.21 -13.35 -5.06
CA VAL A 43 -30.31 -13.90 -5.85
C VAL A 43 -30.14 -15.40 -6.02
N LEU A 44 -28.93 -15.90 -6.27
CA LEU A 44 -28.68 -17.34 -6.39
C LEU A 44 -28.93 -18.07 -5.07
N VAL A 45 -28.37 -17.57 -3.96
CA VAL A 45 -28.56 -18.17 -2.63
C VAL A 45 -30.04 -18.13 -2.24
N SER A 46 -30.72 -17.00 -2.42
CA SER A 46 -32.14 -16.89 -2.12
C SER A 46 -32.96 -17.84 -2.99
N THR A 47 -32.63 -17.97 -4.28
CA THR A 47 -33.28 -18.93 -5.19
C THR A 47 -33.07 -20.37 -4.73
N ILE A 48 -31.84 -20.76 -4.38
CA ILE A 48 -31.52 -22.11 -3.86
C ILE A 48 -32.28 -22.36 -2.55
N THR A 49 -32.31 -21.40 -1.63
CA THR A 49 -33.04 -21.53 -0.37
C THR A 49 -34.53 -21.69 -0.62
N VAL A 50 -35.13 -20.91 -1.52
CA VAL A 50 -36.56 -21.04 -1.89
C VAL A 50 -36.85 -22.42 -2.48
N ILE A 51 -35.99 -22.94 -3.36
CA ILE A 51 -36.15 -24.29 -3.95
C ILE A 51 -36.05 -25.36 -2.88
N VAL A 52 -35.02 -25.33 -2.04
CA VAL A 52 -34.80 -26.31 -0.97
C VAL A 52 -35.96 -26.29 0.02
N CYS A 53 -36.40 -25.11 0.46
CA CYS A 53 -37.57 -24.96 1.32
C CYS A 53 -38.84 -25.50 0.63
N GLY A 54 -39.05 -25.22 -0.66
CA GLY A 54 -40.19 -25.73 -1.43
C GLY A 54 -40.23 -27.26 -1.51
N VAL A 55 -39.07 -27.90 -1.75
CA VAL A 55 -38.94 -29.36 -1.76
C VAL A 55 -39.25 -29.96 -0.38
N TRP A 56 -38.76 -29.34 0.71
CA TRP A 56 -39.05 -29.79 2.07
C TRP A 56 -40.53 -29.65 2.43
N VAL A 57 -41.20 -28.57 2.02
CA VAL A 57 -42.65 -28.37 2.19
C VAL A 57 -43.42 -29.48 1.47
N TYR A 58 -43.02 -29.81 0.23
CA TYR A 58 -43.66 -30.85 -0.56
C TYR A 58 -43.53 -32.24 0.08
N LEU A 59 -42.35 -32.58 0.62
CA LEU A 59 -42.08 -33.91 1.19
C LEU A 59 -42.73 -34.16 2.56
N ILE A 60 -42.94 -33.13 3.39
CA ILE A 60 -43.39 -33.30 4.80
C ILE A 60 -44.92 -33.17 4.97
N GLY A 61 -45.63 -32.63 3.98
CA GLY A 61 -47.07 -32.43 4.04
C GLY A 61 -47.49 -31.08 4.66
N ILE A 62 -48.62 -30.57 4.16
CA ILE A 62 -48.98 -29.14 4.15
C ILE A 62 -49.20 -28.51 5.54
N ALA A 63 -49.53 -29.29 6.57
CA ALA A 63 -50.13 -28.71 7.79
C ALA A 63 -49.12 -28.11 8.81
N ALA A 64 -47.89 -28.62 8.92
CA ALA A 64 -46.93 -28.17 9.95
C ALA A 64 -45.85 -27.19 9.42
N VAL A 65 -45.72 -27.04 8.10
CA VAL A 65 -44.57 -26.35 7.48
C VAL A 65 -44.87 -24.88 7.12
N VAL A 66 -46.15 -24.50 6.97
CA VAL A 66 -46.55 -23.15 6.52
C VAL A 66 -46.09 -22.03 7.49
N LEU A 67 -45.90 -22.34 8.77
CA LEU A 67 -45.39 -21.38 9.77
C LEU A 67 -43.86 -21.44 9.98
N SER A 68 -43.22 -22.59 9.77
CA SER A 68 -41.79 -22.77 10.06
C SER A 68 -40.88 -22.34 8.92
N ALA A 69 -41.31 -22.50 7.67
CA ALA A 69 -40.55 -22.07 6.49
C ALA A 69 -40.25 -20.55 6.42
N PRO A 70 -41.22 -19.63 6.62
CA PRO A 70 -40.92 -18.19 6.61
C PRO A 70 -40.07 -17.76 7.80
N LEU A 71 -40.24 -18.39 8.97
CA LEU A 71 -39.40 -18.13 10.14
C LEU A 71 -37.96 -18.59 9.89
N LEU A 72 -37.76 -19.74 9.23
CA LEU A 72 -36.43 -20.24 8.87
C LEU A 72 -35.75 -19.35 7.82
N LEU A 73 -36.49 -18.92 6.79
CA LEU A 73 -36.01 -17.95 5.80
C LEU A 73 -35.68 -16.60 6.43
N LEU A 74 -36.47 -16.17 7.41
CA LEU A 74 -36.21 -14.96 8.18
C LEU A 74 -34.97 -15.16 9.05
N VAL A 75 -34.85 -16.23 9.84
CA VAL A 75 -33.69 -16.47 10.71
C VAL A 75 -32.39 -16.71 9.93
N LEU A 76 -32.44 -17.33 8.75
CA LEU A 76 -31.26 -17.53 7.90
C LEU A 76 -30.96 -16.31 7.01
N GLY A 77 -31.98 -15.56 6.60
CA GLY A 77 -31.86 -14.40 5.70
C GLY A 77 -31.63 -13.07 6.41
N LEU A 78 -32.14 -12.88 7.63
CA LEU A 78 -31.98 -11.64 8.41
C LEU A 78 -30.52 -11.39 8.79
N PRO A 79 -29.75 -12.36 9.31
CA PRO A 79 -28.38 -12.11 9.75
C PRO A 79 -27.45 -11.56 8.64
N PRO A 80 -27.44 -12.09 7.41
CA PRO A 80 -26.63 -11.49 6.34
C PRO A 80 -27.16 -10.11 5.92
N LEU A 81 -28.48 -9.88 5.91
CA LEU A 81 -29.08 -8.56 5.61
C LEU A 81 -28.77 -7.52 6.70
N LEU A 82 -28.82 -7.91 7.98
CA LEU A 82 -28.51 -7.04 9.12
C LEU A 82 -27.01 -6.77 9.23
N ARG A 83 -26.15 -7.78 9.04
CA ARG A 83 -24.70 -7.58 8.97
C ARG A 83 -24.30 -6.71 7.78
N TYR A 84 -25.04 -6.79 6.68
CA TYR A 84 -24.85 -5.93 5.52
C TYR A 84 -25.24 -4.47 5.82
N ARG A 85 -26.41 -4.24 6.44
CA ARG A 85 -26.85 -2.90 6.85
C ARG A 85 -25.96 -2.27 7.93
N SER A 86 -25.29 -3.10 8.74
CA SER A 86 -24.40 -2.64 9.81
C SER A 86 -23.01 -2.20 9.33
N ARG A 87 -22.69 -2.31 8.04
CA ARG A 87 -21.47 -1.72 7.46
C ARG A 87 -21.85 -0.50 6.62
N SER A 88 -22.43 0.51 7.24
CA SER A 88 -22.40 1.85 6.63
C SER A 88 -20.93 2.28 6.62
N VAL A 89 -20.35 2.40 5.42
CA VAL A 89 -19.05 3.07 5.25
C VAL A 89 -19.30 4.55 5.49
N ASP A 90 -18.43 5.17 6.26
CA ASP A 90 -18.41 6.62 6.40
C ASP A 90 -18.32 7.25 5.00
N PRO A 91 -19.27 8.14 4.61
CA PRO A 91 -19.23 8.78 3.29
C PRO A 91 -17.96 9.62 3.08
N ASN A 92 -17.24 9.96 4.14
CA ASN A 92 -16.00 10.72 4.12
C ASN A 92 -14.74 9.85 4.20
N ALA A 93 -14.87 8.51 4.14
CA ALA A 93 -13.72 7.62 4.12
C ALA A 93 -12.85 7.92 2.88
N GLN A 94 -11.61 8.36 3.11
CA GLN A 94 -10.67 8.78 2.07
C GLN A 94 -9.24 8.73 2.58
N LEU A 95 -8.30 8.51 1.66
CA LEU A 95 -6.86 8.57 1.92
C LEU A 95 -6.33 9.85 1.26
N THR A 96 -5.81 10.77 2.05
CA THR A 96 -5.15 11.99 1.57
C THR A 96 -3.66 11.89 1.83
N LEU A 97 -2.87 11.96 0.77
CA LEU A 97 -1.41 12.05 0.82
C LEU A 97 -1.02 13.53 0.91
N TYR A 98 -0.05 13.80 1.77
CA TYR A 98 0.54 15.12 1.99
C TYR A 98 2.05 15.06 1.68
N ALA A 99 2.72 16.20 1.65
CA ALA A 99 4.16 16.27 1.34
C ALA A 99 5.05 15.42 2.26
N HIS A 100 4.71 15.36 3.56
CA HIS A 100 5.51 14.72 4.61
C HIS A 100 4.79 13.57 5.33
N GLY A 101 3.57 13.24 4.92
CA GLY A 101 2.85 12.09 5.46
C GLY A 101 1.49 11.87 4.81
N LEU A 102 0.58 11.24 5.53
CA LEU A 102 -0.77 10.98 5.05
C LEU A 102 -1.79 11.02 6.19
N VAL A 103 -3.03 11.23 5.80
CA VAL A 103 -4.20 11.05 6.67
C VAL A 103 -5.16 10.07 5.98
N ALA A 104 -5.58 9.06 6.72
CA ALA A 104 -6.53 8.05 6.28
C ALA A 104 -7.79 8.13 7.16
N VAL A 105 -8.94 8.33 6.52
CA VAL A 105 -10.26 8.17 7.15
C VAL A 105 -10.74 6.77 6.79
N GLU A 106 -10.76 5.90 7.79
CA GLU A 106 -11.18 4.51 7.63
C GLU A 106 -12.68 4.39 7.36
N ALA A 107 -13.12 3.21 6.93
CA ALA A 107 -14.52 2.91 6.65
C ALA A 107 -15.47 3.15 7.84
N ASP A 108 -14.97 3.13 9.08
CA ASP A 108 -15.73 3.37 10.31
C ASP A 108 -15.66 4.83 10.79
N GLY A 109 -15.03 5.72 10.02
CA GLY A 109 -14.83 7.13 10.36
C GLY A 109 -13.58 7.42 11.21
N THR A 110 -12.81 6.39 11.59
CA THR A 110 -11.57 6.59 12.35
C THR A 110 -10.54 7.34 11.51
N ILE A 111 -10.02 8.45 12.04
CA ILE A 111 -8.96 9.24 11.42
C ILE A 111 -7.59 8.76 11.92
N ARG A 112 -6.71 8.39 11.00
CA ARG A 112 -5.32 7.98 11.27
C ARG A 112 -4.36 8.89 10.50
N ALA A 113 -3.31 9.36 11.16
CA ALA A 113 -2.25 10.13 10.52
C ALA A 113 -0.91 9.40 10.65
N ALA A 114 -0.09 9.44 9.61
CA ALA A 114 1.25 8.85 9.60
C ALA A 114 2.24 9.80 8.93
N ARG A 115 3.44 9.95 9.52
CA ARG A 115 4.53 10.75 8.96
C ARG A 115 5.52 9.85 8.23
N TYR A 116 5.92 10.22 7.02
CA TYR A 116 6.81 9.38 6.21
C TYR A 116 8.17 9.15 6.84
N GLY A 117 8.72 10.15 7.54
CA GLY A 117 10.02 10.08 8.20
C GLY A 117 10.10 9.13 9.40
N THR A 118 8.96 8.73 9.98
CA THR A 118 8.92 7.93 11.22
C THR A 118 8.02 6.69 11.15
N THR A 119 7.20 6.56 10.11
CA THR A 119 6.29 5.43 9.96
C THR A 119 7.03 4.16 9.51
N LEU A 120 6.54 3.01 9.98
CA LEU A 120 6.90 1.70 9.48
C LEU A 120 5.83 1.23 8.48
N ALA A 121 6.20 1.13 7.21
CA ALA A 121 5.32 0.68 6.15
C ALA A 121 5.56 -0.78 5.77
N TYR A 122 4.58 -1.64 6.05
CA TYR A 122 4.52 -3.02 5.60
C TYR A 122 3.64 -3.07 4.36
N MET A 123 4.22 -2.71 3.22
CA MET A 123 3.49 -2.56 1.95
C MET A 123 4.11 -3.46 0.91
N TYR A 124 3.35 -4.38 0.30
CA TYR A 124 3.83 -5.24 -0.79
C TYR A 124 2.69 -5.63 -1.73
N ALA A 125 3.03 -5.89 -2.98
CA ALA A 125 2.09 -6.30 -4.02
C ALA A 125 2.29 -7.78 -4.35
N LEU A 126 1.22 -8.57 -4.30
CA LEU A 126 1.23 -9.97 -4.74
C LEU A 126 0.37 -10.12 -6.00
N ALA A 127 0.99 -10.59 -7.08
CA ALA A 127 0.25 -11.12 -8.21
C ALA A 127 -0.27 -12.51 -7.85
N HIS A 128 -1.58 -12.74 -8.00
CA HIS A 128 -2.12 -14.07 -7.75
C HIS A 128 -1.50 -15.12 -8.70
N PRO A 129 -1.26 -16.36 -8.22
CA PRO A 129 -0.72 -17.43 -9.06
C PRO A 129 -1.69 -17.78 -10.20
N ALA A 130 -1.13 -18.04 -11.38
CA ALA A 130 -1.87 -18.32 -12.62
C ALA A 130 -2.95 -19.41 -12.50
N LYS A 131 -2.73 -20.38 -11.59
CA LYS A 131 -3.63 -21.53 -11.39
C LYS A 131 -5.03 -21.13 -10.92
N VAL A 132 -5.18 -20.00 -10.22
CA VAL A 132 -6.48 -19.54 -9.71
C VAL A 132 -7.31 -18.87 -10.83
N TYR A 133 -6.65 -18.22 -11.78
CA TYR A 133 -7.29 -17.44 -12.84
C TYR A 133 -7.12 -18.11 -14.20
N ARG A 134 -7.85 -19.22 -14.44
CA ARG A 134 -7.91 -20.04 -15.68
C ARG A 134 -7.57 -19.30 -16.99
N GLY A 135 -6.29 -19.04 -17.26
CA GLY A 135 -5.80 -18.44 -18.50
C GLY A 135 -6.16 -16.97 -18.77
N LYS A 136 -6.68 -16.19 -17.80
CA LYS A 136 -6.96 -14.76 -18.03
C LYS A 136 -5.66 -13.93 -17.92
N SER A 137 -5.42 -13.05 -18.90
CA SER A 137 -4.21 -12.23 -19.00
C SER A 137 -4.13 -11.11 -17.96
N ASN A 138 -5.26 -10.65 -17.42
CA ASN A 138 -5.29 -9.61 -16.39
C ASN A 138 -5.35 -10.22 -14.99
N ARG A 139 -4.20 -10.48 -14.39
CA ARG A 139 -4.12 -11.00 -13.02
C ARG A 139 -4.30 -9.84 -12.04
N PRO A 140 -5.31 -9.89 -11.16
CA PRO A 140 -5.43 -8.86 -10.13
C PRO A 140 -4.19 -8.92 -9.22
N VAL A 141 -3.60 -7.75 -9.02
CA VAL A 141 -2.53 -7.52 -8.05
C VAL A 141 -3.19 -7.10 -6.76
N VAL A 142 -2.94 -7.85 -5.68
CA VAL A 142 -3.43 -7.50 -4.35
C VAL A 142 -2.33 -6.72 -3.64
N TYR A 143 -2.68 -5.51 -3.21
CA TYR A 143 -1.82 -4.66 -2.41
C TYR A 143 -2.12 -4.91 -0.94
N HIS A 144 -1.14 -5.44 -0.22
CA HIS A 144 -1.18 -5.54 1.24
C HIS A 144 -0.44 -4.32 1.78
N CYS A 145 -1.12 -3.47 2.53
CA CYS A 145 -0.54 -2.24 3.06
C CYS A 145 -0.94 -2.08 4.52
N ALA A 146 0.04 -1.93 5.40
CA ALA A 146 -0.17 -1.51 6.78
C ALA A 146 0.91 -0.52 7.18
N LEU A 147 0.53 0.50 7.93
CA LEU A 147 1.40 1.58 8.38
C LEU A 147 1.32 1.68 9.90
N THR A 148 2.32 2.29 10.52
CA THR A 148 2.22 2.75 11.91
C THR A 148 1.84 4.23 11.92
N ASP A 149 0.80 4.59 12.68
CA ASP A 149 0.39 5.98 12.85
C ASP A 149 1.37 6.75 13.76
N ILE A 150 1.12 8.05 13.93
CA ILE A 150 1.89 8.92 14.83
C ILE A 150 1.86 8.48 16.30
N ALA A 151 0.88 7.67 16.71
CA ALA A 151 0.78 7.08 18.04
C ALA A 151 1.49 5.72 18.14
N GLY A 152 2.16 5.27 17.06
CA GLY A 152 2.83 3.98 16.97
C GLY A 152 1.89 2.78 16.79
N GLN A 153 0.60 3.02 16.54
CA GLN A 153 -0.37 1.95 16.31
C GLN A 153 -0.37 1.54 14.85
N ARG A 154 -0.34 0.23 14.60
CA ARG A 154 -0.41 -0.33 13.26
C ARG A 154 -1.86 -0.33 12.76
N PHE A 155 -2.10 0.23 11.58
CA PHE A 155 -3.41 0.22 10.92
C PHE A 155 -3.30 -0.22 9.45
N PRO A 156 -4.29 -0.95 8.92
CA PRO A 156 -4.29 -1.42 7.54
C PRO A 156 -4.78 -0.32 6.58
N LEU A 157 -4.15 -0.23 5.40
CA LEU A 157 -4.69 0.49 4.25
C LEU A 157 -5.26 -0.53 3.26
N ALA A 158 -6.58 -0.59 3.15
CA ALA A 158 -7.25 -1.46 2.20
C ALA A 158 -7.30 -0.80 0.82
N GLY A 159 -6.70 -1.41 -0.19
CA GLY A 159 -6.91 -1.03 -1.59
C GLY A 159 -8.22 -1.59 -2.13
N TYR A 160 -8.92 -0.79 -2.94
CA TYR A 160 -10.09 -1.27 -3.67
C TYR A 160 -9.67 -2.35 -4.67
N VAL A 161 -10.31 -3.51 -4.57
CA VAL A 161 -10.07 -4.64 -5.48
C VAL A 161 -11.41 -5.15 -5.98
N GLU A 162 -11.60 -5.06 -7.29
CA GLU A 162 -12.75 -5.60 -8.00
C GLU A 162 -12.32 -6.79 -8.84
N THR A 163 -12.75 -7.99 -8.43
CA THR A 163 -12.56 -9.22 -9.21
C THR A 163 -13.89 -9.94 -9.36
N GLU A 164 -13.97 -10.88 -10.30
CA GLU A 164 -15.19 -11.68 -10.52
C GLU A 164 -15.61 -12.51 -9.29
N PHE A 165 -14.68 -12.78 -8.36
CA PHE A 165 -14.88 -13.67 -7.21
C PHE A 165 -14.79 -12.95 -5.86
N TRP A 166 -14.02 -11.87 -5.79
CA TRP A 166 -13.72 -11.14 -4.56
C TRP A 166 -13.91 -9.64 -4.78
N HIS A 167 -14.65 -9.06 -3.86
CA HIS A 167 -15.03 -7.65 -3.84
C HIS A 167 -14.70 -7.13 -2.45
N HIS A 168 -13.62 -6.35 -2.34
CA HIS A 168 -13.22 -5.73 -1.09
C HIS A 168 -13.30 -4.22 -1.22
N GLY A 169 -13.97 -3.58 -0.25
CA GLY A 169 -13.97 -2.13 -0.14
C GLY A 169 -12.58 -1.63 0.22
N GLY A 170 -12.26 -0.44 -0.23
CA GLY A 170 -10.96 0.16 0.01
C GLY A 170 -10.80 1.50 -0.71
N TYR A 171 -9.65 2.12 -0.52
CA TYR A 171 -9.25 3.33 -1.23
C TYR A 171 -9.02 3.03 -2.71
N LEU A 172 -9.55 3.88 -3.58
CA LEU A 172 -9.38 3.75 -5.03
C LEU A 172 -7.90 3.86 -5.45
N ASP A 173 -7.57 3.24 -6.58
CA ASP A 173 -6.27 3.29 -7.23
C ASP A 173 -5.05 2.90 -6.36
N PRO A 174 -5.03 1.71 -5.71
CA PRO A 174 -3.88 1.24 -4.94
C PRO A 174 -2.57 1.19 -5.73
N GLN A 175 -2.63 0.98 -7.04
CA GLN A 175 -1.49 1.04 -7.95
C GLN A 175 -0.83 2.42 -8.03
N ARG A 176 -1.52 3.49 -7.61
CA ARG A 176 -1.00 4.87 -7.59
C ARG A 176 -0.54 5.26 -6.19
N TRP A 177 -1.41 5.12 -5.19
CA TRP A 177 -1.08 5.59 -3.84
C TRP A 177 -0.05 4.70 -3.13
N ALA A 178 -0.04 3.39 -3.37
CA ALA A 178 0.89 2.51 -2.65
C ALA A 178 2.36 2.77 -3.03
N PRO A 179 2.74 2.85 -4.33
CA PRO A 179 4.09 3.24 -4.71
C PRO A 179 4.44 4.66 -4.28
N ALA A 180 3.50 5.61 -4.39
CA ALA A 180 3.73 6.99 -3.98
C ALA A 180 4.11 7.09 -2.49
N ILE A 181 3.38 6.41 -1.60
CA ILE A 181 3.73 6.36 -0.17
C ILE A 181 5.15 5.81 0.04
N GLN A 182 5.51 4.72 -0.64
CA GLN A 182 6.86 4.15 -0.50
C GLN A 182 7.95 5.10 -1.02
N ASP A 183 7.71 5.79 -2.14
CA ASP A 183 8.64 6.76 -2.71
C ASP A 183 8.82 7.97 -1.78
N HIS A 184 7.73 8.45 -1.17
CA HIS A 184 7.80 9.51 -0.17
C HIS A 184 8.53 9.08 1.11
N ILE A 185 8.35 7.84 1.58
CA ILE A 185 9.12 7.28 2.71
C ILE A 185 10.60 7.21 2.37
N VAL A 186 10.96 6.72 1.18
CA VAL A 186 12.35 6.68 0.73
C VAL A 186 12.92 8.11 0.73
N LYS A 187 12.23 9.07 0.09
CA LYS A 187 12.67 10.47 0.05
C LYS A 187 12.87 11.08 1.44
N ALA A 188 11.97 10.78 2.39
CA ALA A 188 12.02 11.33 3.74
C ALA A 188 13.13 10.72 4.61
N CYS A 189 13.41 9.42 4.46
CA CYS A 189 14.29 8.68 5.36
C CYS A 189 15.69 8.39 4.79
N PHE A 190 15.90 8.51 3.48
CA PHE A 190 17.12 8.05 2.83
C PHE A 190 18.38 8.73 3.37
N ALA A 191 18.39 10.07 3.43
CA ALA A 191 19.58 10.82 3.82
C ALA A 191 20.04 10.50 5.26
N SER A 192 19.11 10.44 6.21
CA SER A 192 19.44 10.10 7.61
C SER A 192 19.89 8.65 7.75
N ALA A 193 19.19 7.71 7.11
CA ALA A 193 19.56 6.30 7.13
C ALA A 193 20.94 6.05 6.48
N ALA A 194 21.25 6.73 5.38
CA ALA A 194 22.56 6.67 4.74
C ALA A 194 23.66 7.22 5.67
N ALA A 195 23.41 8.35 6.34
CA ALA A 195 24.36 8.93 7.30
C ALA A 195 24.64 7.98 8.48
N GLU A 196 23.62 7.28 9.00
CA GLU A 196 23.79 6.27 10.05
C GLU A 196 24.69 5.11 9.60
N LEU A 197 24.51 4.62 8.37
CA LEU A 197 25.36 3.56 7.79
C LEU A 197 26.81 4.03 7.63
N VAL A 198 27.04 5.26 7.17
CA VAL A 198 28.38 5.87 7.06
C VAL A 198 29.02 6.02 8.44
N ALA A 199 28.24 6.33 9.46
CA ALA A 199 28.69 6.36 10.86
C ALA A 199 28.98 4.96 11.45
N GLY A 200 28.88 3.89 10.66
CA GLY A 200 29.14 2.51 11.07
C GLY A 200 27.98 1.86 11.85
N GLN A 201 26.80 2.49 11.88
CA GLN A 201 25.63 1.89 12.52
C GLN A 201 25.07 0.73 11.68
N THR A 202 24.32 -0.14 12.34
CA THR A 202 23.55 -1.21 11.69
C THR A 202 22.08 -0.87 11.76
N LEU A 203 21.42 -0.79 10.60
CA LEU A 203 19.99 -0.53 10.48
C LEU A 203 19.20 -1.83 10.45
N ALA A 204 18.09 -1.89 11.18
CA ALA A 204 17.21 -3.05 11.22
C ALA A 204 15.91 -2.79 10.44
N PHE A 205 15.57 -3.73 9.56
CA PHE A 205 14.34 -3.77 8.76
C PHE A 205 13.61 -5.09 9.05
N GLY A 206 13.09 -5.21 10.28
CA GLY A 206 12.51 -6.46 10.75
C GLY A 206 13.60 -7.53 10.91
N PRO A 207 13.52 -8.69 10.22
CA PRO A 207 14.53 -9.74 10.33
C PRO A 207 15.82 -9.44 9.56
N ILE A 208 15.89 -8.32 8.83
CA ILE A 208 17.06 -7.98 8.00
C ILE A 208 17.86 -6.88 8.67
N HIS A 209 19.18 -7.05 8.71
CA HIS A 209 20.13 -6.08 9.21
C HIS A 209 21.02 -5.59 8.06
N LEU A 210 21.20 -4.28 7.99
CA LEU A 210 21.97 -3.58 6.97
C LEU A 210 23.13 -2.82 7.62
N SER A 211 24.35 -3.00 7.11
CA SER A 211 25.55 -2.36 7.64
C SER A 211 26.50 -1.94 6.52
N ALA A 212 27.53 -1.16 6.83
CA ALA A 212 28.57 -0.78 5.86
C ALA A 212 29.33 -1.98 5.26
N ILE A 213 29.36 -3.14 5.94
CA ILE A 213 30.08 -4.32 5.46
C ILE A 213 29.21 -5.28 4.64
N GLY A 214 27.88 -5.23 4.77
CA GLY A 214 26.98 -6.17 4.10
C GLY A 214 25.56 -6.21 4.64
N ILE A 215 24.80 -7.18 4.15
CA ILE A 215 23.43 -7.51 4.57
C ILE A 215 23.40 -8.86 5.30
N SER A 216 22.64 -8.97 6.39
CA SER A 216 22.43 -10.21 7.12
C SER A 216 20.98 -10.40 7.55
N THR A 217 20.60 -11.65 7.84
CA THR A 217 19.32 -11.98 8.49
C THR A 217 19.58 -12.59 9.86
N ASP A 218 20.18 -13.78 9.87
CA ASP A 218 20.62 -14.52 11.03
C ASP A 218 22.00 -15.12 10.71
N GLY A 219 23.06 -14.50 11.22
CA GLY A 219 24.44 -14.95 11.00
C GLY A 219 25.36 -13.92 10.35
N PRO A 220 26.51 -14.37 9.80
CA PRO A 220 27.50 -13.48 9.19
C PRO A 220 26.92 -12.69 8.01
N PRO A 221 27.28 -11.41 7.86
CA PRO A 221 26.81 -10.60 6.73
C PRO A 221 27.40 -11.09 5.41
N VAL A 222 26.57 -11.07 4.37
CA VAL A 222 27.02 -11.24 2.99
C VAL A 222 27.63 -9.92 2.53
N ALA A 223 28.92 -9.95 2.20
CA ALA A 223 29.68 -8.76 1.85
C ALA A 223 29.19 -8.11 0.54
N TRP A 224 29.15 -6.78 0.50
CA TRP A 224 28.70 -6.02 -0.68
C TRP A 224 29.34 -6.41 -2.02
N PRO A 225 30.67 -6.67 -2.10
CA PRO A 225 31.30 -7.05 -3.37
C PRO A 225 30.80 -8.37 -3.97
N ARG A 226 30.10 -9.20 -3.19
CA ARG A 226 29.52 -10.47 -3.67
C ARG A 226 28.07 -10.31 -4.16
N ILE A 227 27.44 -9.17 -3.89
CA ILE A 227 26.01 -8.95 -4.15
C ILE A 227 25.85 -8.15 -5.45
N GLU A 228 25.22 -8.79 -6.43
CA GLU A 228 24.94 -8.21 -7.76
C GLU A 228 23.60 -7.48 -7.82
N GLU A 229 22.64 -7.85 -6.98
CA GLU A 229 21.32 -7.21 -6.94
C GLU A 229 20.65 -7.54 -5.61
N VAL A 230 19.88 -6.60 -5.06
CA VAL A 230 18.92 -6.86 -3.98
C VAL A 230 17.54 -6.54 -4.52
N ARG A 231 16.64 -7.53 -4.57
CA ARG A 231 15.31 -7.33 -5.14
C ARG A 231 14.22 -8.08 -4.41
N ALA A 232 13.01 -7.54 -4.50
CA ALA A 232 11.79 -8.19 -4.06
C ALA A 232 11.20 -9.04 -5.20
N GLN A 233 11.05 -10.34 -4.99
CA GLN A 233 10.46 -11.27 -5.95
C GLN A 233 9.51 -12.24 -5.25
N SER A 234 8.29 -12.40 -5.78
CA SER A 234 7.29 -13.35 -5.27
C SER A 234 6.98 -13.21 -3.78
N GLY A 235 6.89 -11.97 -3.27
CA GLY A 235 6.58 -11.70 -1.86
C GLY A 235 7.75 -11.88 -0.90
N ARG A 236 8.98 -12.08 -1.41
CA ARG A 236 10.19 -12.25 -0.61
C ARG A 236 11.28 -11.30 -1.06
N LEU A 237 12.14 -10.89 -0.15
CA LEU A 237 13.40 -10.23 -0.48
C LEU A 237 14.49 -11.28 -0.71
N GLY A 238 15.33 -11.05 -1.72
CA GLY A 238 16.47 -11.90 -2.04
C GLY A 238 17.62 -11.10 -2.60
N ILE A 239 18.77 -11.76 -2.70
CA ILE A 239 20.00 -11.23 -3.28
C ILE A 239 20.41 -12.08 -4.49
N THR A 240 21.07 -11.46 -5.47
CA THR A 240 21.74 -12.19 -6.56
C THR A 240 23.23 -12.27 -6.25
N VAL A 241 23.79 -13.48 -6.29
CA VAL A 241 25.22 -13.77 -6.05
C VAL A 241 25.66 -14.77 -7.12
N ASP A 242 26.72 -14.48 -7.86
CA ASP A 242 27.23 -15.32 -8.94
C ASP A 242 26.11 -15.68 -9.95
N GLU A 243 25.36 -14.66 -10.40
CA GLU A 243 24.17 -14.75 -11.29
C GLU A 243 22.97 -15.57 -10.76
N ALA A 244 23.06 -16.11 -9.54
CA ALA A 244 22.02 -16.92 -8.93
C ALA A 244 21.19 -16.12 -7.91
N TRP A 245 19.86 -16.22 -8.02
CA TRP A 245 18.95 -15.60 -7.06
C TRP A 245 18.79 -16.45 -5.80
N HIS A 246 19.07 -15.85 -4.64
CA HIS A 246 18.97 -16.46 -3.32
C HIS A 246 17.97 -15.69 -2.45
N PRO A 247 16.83 -16.31 -2.05
CA PRO A 247 15.94 -15.69 -1.08
C PRO A 247 16.63 -15.59 0.27
N LEU A 248 16.49 -14.44 0.93
CA LEU A 248 16.99 -14.27 2.29
C LEU A 248 16.10 -15.03 3.29
N ASN A 249 16.70 -15.57 4.35
CA ASN A 249 15.98 -16.30 5.40
C ASN A 249 15.10 -15.33 6.21
N GLY A 250 13.87 -15.74 6.55
CA GLY A 250 12.91 -14.86 7.24
C GLY A 250 12.41 -13.65 6.44
N ALA A 251 12.91 -13.43 5.22
CA ALA A 251 12.69 -12.20 4.45
C ALA A 251 11.37 -12.17 3.66
N ALA A 252 10.26 -12.56 4.30
CA ALA A 252 8.94 -12.33 3.74
C ALA A 252 8.61 -10.82 3.82
N LEU A 253 8.14 -10.22 2.72
CA LEU A 253 7.88 -8.77 2.67
C LEU A 253 6.84 -8.29 3.70
N GLU A 254 5.97 -9.19 4.16
CA GLU A 254 5.01 -8.91 5.23
C GLU A 254 5.65 -8.56 6.59
N HIS A 255 6.90 -8.98 6.79
CA HIS A 255 7.68 -8.76 8.02
C HIS A 255 8.80 -7.73 7.86
N ILE A 256 9.01 -7.19 6.66
CA ILE A 256 10.07 -6.21 6.35
C ILE A 256 9.42 -4.83 6.20
N PRO A 257 9.49 -3.96 7.22
CA PRO A 257 9.03 -2.59 7.07
C PRO A 257 9.92 -1.84 6.07
N ASN A 258 9.35 -0.86 5.37
CA ASN A 258 10.08 0.08 4.51
C ASN A 258 11.02 -0.61 3.51
N TYR A 259 10.66 -1.78 2.95
CA TYR A 259 11.58 -2.57 2.13
C TYR A 259 12.16 -1.81 0.91
N ARG A 260 11.44 -0.82 0.35
CA ARG A 260 11.96 0.00 -0.76
C ARG A 260 13.08 0.94 -0.30
N LEU A 261 13.01 1.44 0.93
CA LEU A 261 14.13 2.18 1.54
C LEU A 261 15.33 1.27 1.71
N LEU A 262 15.13 0.03 2.19
CA LEU A 262 16.21 -0.96 2.26
C LEU A 262 16.86 -1.17 0.88
N ILE A 263 16.07 -1.43 -0.18
CA ILE A 263 16.61 -1.63 -1.53
C ILE A 263 17.42 -0.40 -1.99
N ALA A 264 16.87 0.80 -1.82
CA ALA A 264 17.55 2.04 -2.19
C ALA A 264 18.90 2.21 -1.46
N LEU A 265 18.95 1.91 -0.15
CA LEU A 265 20.19 1.97 0.63
C LEU A 265 21.19 0.90 0.18
N THR A 266 20.73 -0.31 -0.17
CA THR A 266 21.62 -1.35 -0.71
C THR A 266 22.23 -0.95 -2.04
N ASP A 267 21.47 -0.32 -2.92
CA ASP A 267 21.99 0.16 -4.21
C ASP A 267 23.04 1.27 -4.00
N HIS A 268 22.79 2.18 -3.05
CA HIS A 268 23.76 3.21 -2.67
C HIS A 268 25.07 2.64 -2.12
N LEU A 269 25.01 1.66 -1.21
CA LEU A 269 26.20 1.02 -0.63
C LEU A 269 27.00 0.20 -1.64
N ARG A 270 26.35 -0.31 -2.70
CA ARG A 270 27.00 -1.08 -3.77
C ARG A 270 27.70 -0.19 -4.80
N HIS A 271 27.22 1.04 -4.97
CA HIS A 271 27.76 2.01 -5.94
C HIS A 271 28.16 3.34 -5.27
N PRO A 272 29.13 3.34 -4.33
CA PRO A 272 29.46 4.54 -3.56
C PRO A 272 30.13 5.64 -4.38
N VAL A 273 30.78 5.31 -5.51
CA VAL A 273 31.73 6.22 -6.20
C VAL A 273 31.08 7.08 -7.30
N GLU A 274 29.98 6.66 -7.91
CA GLU A 274 29.38 7.41 -9.03
C GLU A 274 28.52 8.62 -8.60
N SER A 275 28.18 8.75 -7.32
CA SER A 275 27.32 9.82 -6.83
C SER A 275 28.07 11.11 -6.52
N GLU A 276 29.31 11.02 -6.03
CA GLU A 276 30.16 12.19 -5.76
C GLU A 276 30.67 12.85 -7.06
N GLU A 277 31.02 12.07 -8.09
CA GLU A 277 31.46 12.62 -9.39
C GLU A 277 30.30 13.29 -10.17
N ARG A 278 29.08 12.74 -10.10
CA ARG A 278 27.91 13.36 -10.76
C ARG A 278 27.47 14.66 -10.11
N GLU A 279 27.63 14.78 -8.79
CA GLU A 279 27.32 16.00 -8.05
C GLU A 279 28.44 17.04 -8.22
N ALA A 280 29.70 16.62 -8.33
CA ALA A 280 30.82 17.50 -8.69
C ALA A 280 30.70 18.05 -10.12
N ASP A 281 30.34 17.23 -11.10
CA ASP A 281 30.14 17.66 -12.49
C ASP A 281 28.87 18.50 -12.68
N ALA A 282 27.81 18.24 -11.90
CA ALA A 282 26.58 19.05 -11.95
C ALA A 282 26.74 20.45 -11.33
N ASN A 283 27.68 20.62 -10.40
CA ASN A 283 27.98 21.89 -9.74
C ASN A 283 29.16 22.65 -10.38
N ALA A 284 29.84 22.05 -11.35
CA ALA A 284 30.78 22.75 -12.23
C ALA A 284 29.98 23.63 -13.20
N GLU A 285 29.66 24.86 -12.78
CA GLU A 285 29.05 25.87 -13.65
C GLU A 285 29.84 25.97 -14.96
N PRO A 286 29.17 25.97 -16.14
CA PRO A 286 29.84 26.27 -17.38
C PRO A 286 30.26 27.74 -17.31
N HIS A 287 31.53 28.00 -17.01
CA HIS A 287 32.13 29.32 -17.22
C HIS A 287 31.95 29.67 -18.69
N GLY A 288 30.88 30.43 -18.95
CA GLY A 288 30.53 30.95 -20.25
C GLY A 288 31.69 31.76 -20.79
N HIS A 289 32.41 31.16 -21.72
CA HIS A 289 33.28 31.85 -22.64
C HIS A 289 32.38 32.74 -23.51
N TYR A 290 32.10 33.96 -23.03
CA TYR A 290 31.54 35.02 -23.85
C TYR A 290 32.59 35.38 -24.90
N ALA A 291 32.45 34.78 -26.09
CA ALA A 291 33.16 35.23 -27.27
C ALA A 291 32.61 36.60 -27.66
N ASP A 292 33.50 37.58 -27.60
CA ASP A 292 33.35 38.95 -28.05
C ASP A 292 33.20 38.97 -29.58
N ASP A 293 31.94 38.99 -30.05
CA ASP A 293 31.60 39.15 -31.46
C ASP A 293 31.57 40.65 -31.81
N THR A 294 32.76 41.19 -32.07
CA THR A 294 32.93 42.54 -32.61
C THR A 294 32.64 42.52 -34.10
N GLY A 295 31.37 42.82 -34.44
CA GLY A 295 30.95 43.02 -35.82
C GLY A 295 31.69 44.17 -36.51
N GLU A 296 32.40 43.84 -37.59
CA GLU A 296 32.86 44.80 -38.59
C GLU A 296 31.70 45.19 -39.55
N PRO A 297 31.61 46.45 -39.98
CA PRO A 297 30.64 46.88 -40.98
C PRO A 297 31.22 46.69 -42.39
N GLU A 298 30.54 45.88 -43.22
CA GLU A 298 30.84 45.77 -44.65
C GLU A 298 30.08 46.86 -45.43
N THR A 299 30.86 47.68 -46.14
CA THR A 299 30.42 48.69 -47.11
C THR A 299 30.28 48.08 -48.50
N ASP A 300 29.12 48.26 -49.14
CA ASP A 300 28.96 48.70 -50.55
C ASP A 300 27.49 49.02 -50.88
#